data_AF-A0A9N9N979-F1
#
_entry.id   AF-A0A9N9N979-F1
#
_cell.length_a   1.000
_cell.length_b   1.000
_cell.length_c   1.000
_cell.angle_alpha   90.00
_cell.angle_beta   90.00
_cell.angle_gamma   90.00
#
_symmetry.space_group_name_H-M   'P 1'
#
loop_
_entity.id
_entity.type
_entity.pdbx_description
1 polymer ?
#
loop_
_entity_poly.entity_id
_entity_poly.type
_entity_poly.pdbx_seq_one_letter_code
_entity_poly.pdbx_strand_id
1 'polypeptide(L)'
;QSRPCRIAEVVKIPAKLPHNDEMLSEMESIHRTLMLYLWLSYRFQETFIDVDKARELKLQCENAIHESLQTLKIPRKRHRTTTKDIRVLSRLEQRVRALDSKSTDRNIPINPKNHVKNASHRDSSVNINKSTKQEDKLTI
;
A
#
# COMPACT_ATOMS: atom_id res chain seq x y z
N GLN A 1 -17.63 3.95 40.40
CA GLN A 1 -16.24 3.52 40.13
C GLN A 1 -16.27 2.62 38.91
N SER A 2 -15.48 2.91 37.87
CA SER A 2 -15.36 2.03 36.70
C SER A 2 -14.59 0.77 37.07
N ARG A 3 -15.00 -0.39 36.53
CA ARG A 3 -14.28 -1.65 36.71
C ARG A 3 -12.91 -1.56 36.02
N PRO A 4 -11.80 -1.99 36.67
CA PRO A 4 -10.49 -2.06 36.01
C PRO A 4 -10.52 -2.97 34.79
N CYS A 5 -10.00 -2.49 33.67
CA CYS A 5 -9.77 -3.21 32.44
C CYS A 5 -8.37 -3.83 32.47
N ARG A 6 -8.30 -5.17 32.50
CA ARG A 6 -7.03 -5.90 32.55
C ARG A 6 -6.62 -6.35 31.16
N ILE A 7 -5.33 -6.22 30.83
CA ILE A 7 -4.84 -6.54 29.49
C ILE A 7 -5.01 -8.02 29.14
N ALA A 8 -4.90 -8.91 30.13
CA ALA A 8 -5.07 -10.35 29.98
C ALA A 8 -6.51 -10.76 29.61
N GLU A 9 -7.50 -9.92 29.91
CA GLU A 9 -8.90 -10.15 29.52
C GLU A 9 -9.17 -9.72 28.07
N VAL A 10 -8.37 -8.79 27.55
CA VAL A 10 -8.55 -8.18 26.22
C VAL A 10 -7.75 -8.89 25.13
N VAL A 11 -6.54 -9.35 25.46
CA VAL A 11 -5.59 -9.90 24.48
C VAL A 11 -5.11 -11.27 24.89
N LYS A 12 -5.13 -12.22 23.94
CA LYS A 12 -4.50 -13.54 24.05
C LYS A 12 -3.45 -13.66 22.95
N ILE A 13 -2.17 -13.62 23.32
CA ILE A 13 -1.10 -13.83 22.35
C ILE A 13 -1.01 -15.33 22.02
N PRO A 14 -1.11 -15.72 20.74
CA PRO A 14 -0.93 -17.12 20.36
C PRO A 14 0.53 -17.53 20.58
N ALA A 15 0.75 -18.71 21.16
CA ALA A 15 2.10 -19.20 21.46
C ALA A 15 2.91 -19.62 20.23
N LYS A 16 2.28 -19.70 19.06
CA LYS A 16 2.91 -20.15 17.81
C LYS A 16 3.20 -18.95 16.93
N LEU A 17 4.35 -18.98 16.25
CA LEU A 17 4.72 -17.97 15.28
C LEU A 17 3.75 -17.99 14.09
N PRO A 18 3.29 -16.85 13.56
CA PRO A 18 2.50 -16.81 12.34
C PRO A 18 3.21 -17.46 11.14
N HIS A 19 2.57 -18.45 10.50
CA HIS A 19 3.14 -19.19 9.36
C HIS A 19 2.40 -18.98 8.03
N ASN A 20 1.30 -18.25 8.06
CA ASN A 20 0.49 -17.89 6.88
C ASN A 20 -0.04 -16.46 7.04
N ASP A 21 -0.56 -15.91 5.94
CA ASP A 21 -1.04 -14.53 5.90
C ASP A 21 -2.21 -14.27 6.88
N GLU A 22 -3.05 -15.28 7.13
CA GLU A 22 -4.20 -15.17 8.05
C GLU A 22 -3.74 -15.03 9.51
N MET A 23 -2.84 -15.89 9.98
CA MET A 23 -2.27 -15.79 11.33
C MET A 23 -1.47 -14.50 11.50
N LEU A 24 -0.79 -14.04 10.44
CA LEU A 24 -0.07 -12.77 10.49
C LEU A 24 -1.05 -11.61 10.66
N SER A 25 -2.17 -11.62 9.92
CA SER A 25 -3.22 -10.61 10.03
C SER A 25 -3.87 -10.60 11.42
N GLU A 26 -4.09 -11.77 12.02
CA GLU A 26 -4.57 -11.89 13.40
C GLU A 26 -3.57 -11.26 14.38
N MET A 27 -2.27 -11.55 14.24
CA MET A 27 -1.22 -10.97 15.06
C MET A 27 -1.13 -9.44 14.92
N GLU A 28 -1.28 -8.91 13.71
CA GLU A 28 -1.36 -7.46 13.46
C GLU A 28 -2.62 -6.84 14.09
N SER A 29 -3.74 -7.56 14.13
CA SER A 29 -4.95 -7.11 14.82
C SER A 29 -4.72 -7.04 16.33
N ILE A 30 -4.07 -8.05 16.91
CA ILE A 30 -3.69 -8.06 18.32
C ILE A 30 -2.78 -6.87 18.65
N HIS A 31 -1.75 -6.62 17.81
CA HIS A 31 -0.86 -5.47 17.98
C HIS A 31 -1.62 -4.14 17.99
N ARG A 32 -2.56 -3.95 17.05
CA ARG A 32 -3.42 -2.75 17.02
C ARG A 32 -4.26 -2.60 18.29
N THR A 33 -4.79 -3.69 18.83
CA THR A 33 -5.53 -3.68 20.11
C THR A 33 -4.61 -3.31 21.28
N LEU A 34 -3.39 -3.82 21.33
CA LEU A 34 -2.39 -3.45 22.34
C LEU A 34 -2.04 -1.96 22.27
N MET A 35 -1.86 -1.43 21.06
CA MET A 35 -1.62 0.01 20.84
C MET A 35 -2.79 0.87 21.30
N LEU A 36 -4.03 0.44 21.02
CA LEU A 36 -5.24 1.13 21.48
C LEU A 36 -5.34 1.11 23.02
N TYR A 37 -5.08 -0.03 23.64
CA TYR A 37 -5.07 -0.17 25.11
C TYR A 37 -4.07 0.81 25.74
N LEU A 38 -2.84 0.86 25.24
CA LEU A 38 -1.80 1.79 25.70
C LEU A 38 -2.19 3.25 25.47
N TRP A 39 -2.84 3.55 24.34
CA TRP A 39 -3.30 4.91 24.06
C TRP A 39 -4.38 5.38 25.07
N LEU A 40 -5.30 4.49 25.41
CA LEU A 40 -6.34 4.73 26.41
C LEU A 40 -5.77 4.82 27.82
N SER A 41 -4.71 4.06 28.14
CA SER A 41 -4.10 4.09 29.46
C SER A 41 -3.47 5.43 29.81
N TYR A 42 -3.03 6.22 28.82
CA TYR A 42 -2.56 7.59 29.09
C TYR A 42 -3.67 8.53 29.58
N ARG A 43 -4.93 8.31 29.16
CA ARG A 43 -6.08 9.16 29.48
C ARG A 43 -6.89 8.64 30.67
N PHE A 44 -6.94 7.32 30.85
CA PHE A 44 -7.80 6.64 31.81
C PHE A 44 -6.98 5.68 32.70
N GLN A 45 -5.99 6.21 33.40
CA GLN A 45 -5.03 5.44 34.21
C GLN A 45 -5.70 4.58 35.28
N GLU A 46 -6.81 5.04 35.87
CA GLU A 46 -7.57 4.28 36.87
C GLU A 46 -8.30 3.06 36.28
N THR A 47 -8.63 3.09 34.98
CA THR A 47 -9.34 2.00 34.31
C THR A 47 -8.37 1.06 33.61
N PHE A 48 -7.31 1.56 32.99
CA PHE A 48 -6.34 0.77 32.22
C PHE A 48 -5.02 0.67 32.98
N ILE A 49 -4.99 -0.28 33.93
CA ILE A 49 -3.93 -0.35 34.96
C ILE A 49 -2.68 -1.11 34.50
N ASP A 50 -2.83 -2.09 33.59
CA ASP A 50 -1.75 -3.01 33.20
C ASP A 50 -0.84 -2.44 32.09
N VAL A 51 -0.29 -1.23 32.29
CA VAL A 51 0.50 -0.53 31.25
C VAL A 51 1.80 -1.26 30.93
N ASP A 52 2.57 -1.64 31.93
CA ASP A 52 3.88 -2.30 31.72
C ASP A 52 3.71 -3.66 31.06
N LYS A 53 2.67 -4.42 31.48
CA LYS A 53 2.36 -5.69 30.84
C LYS A 53 1.92 -5.51 29.39
N ALA A 54 1.11 -4.50 29.09
CA ALA A 54 0.73 -4.19 27.72
C ALA A 54 1.95 -3.80 26.84
N ARG A 55 2.95 -3.10 27.40
CA ARG A 55 4.21 -2.81 26.70
C ARG A 55 5.02 -4.07 26.41
N GLU A 56 5.12 -4.97 27.38
CA GLU A 56 5.80 -6.27 27.20
C GLU A 56 5.11 -7.10 26.10
N LEU A 57 3.78 -7.22 26.17
CA LEU A 57 2.97 -7.95 25.19
C LEU A 57 3.09 -7.32 23.79
N LYS A 58 3.12 -5.99 23.70
CA LYS A 58 3.38 -5.28 22.44
C LYS A 58 4.73 -5.69 21.84
N LEU A 59 5.79 -5.69 22.65
CA LEU A 59 7.13 -6.06 22.18
C LEU A 59 7.19 -7.53 21.72
N GLN A 60 6.56 -8.45 22.46
CA GLN A 60 6.45 -9.85 22.05
C GLN A 60 5.74 -9.98 20.71
N CYS A 61 4.63 -9.26 20.52
CA CYS A 61 3.86 -9.24 19.28
C CYS A 61 4.68 -8.67 18.11
N GLU A 62 5.45 -7.60 18.33
CA GLU A 62 6.34 -6.98 17.32
C GLU A 62 7.44 -7.94 16.88
N ASN A 63 8.07 -8.63 17.82
CA ASN A 63 9.10 -9.63 17.53
C ASN A 63 8.53 -10.80 16.71
N ALA A 64 7.34 -11.30 17.09
CA ALA A 64 6.68 -12.38 16.37
C ALA A 64 6.30 -11.97 14.93
N ILE A 65 5.76 -10.76 14.74
CA ILE A 65 5.48 -10.22 13.40
C ILE A 65 6.77 -10.11 12.59
N HIS A 66 7.83 -9.55 13.19
CA HIS A 66 9.12 -9.38 12.52
C HIS A 66 9.69 -10.71 12.03
N GLU A 67 9.74 -11.72 12.90
CA GLU A 67 10.26 -13.05 12.56
C GLU A 67 9.39 -13.77 11.52
N SER A 68 8.07 -13.62 11.60
CA SER A 68 7.13 -14.15 10.59
C SER A 68 7.39 -13.54 9.21
N LEU A 69 7.59 -12.23 9.14
CA LEU A 69 7.89 -11.54 7.88
C LEU A 69 9.24 -11.94 7.27
N GLN A 70 10.22 -12.35 8.09
CA GLN A 70 11.49 -12.89 7.58
C GLN A 70 11.33 -14.29 6.98
N THR A 71 10.41 -15.10 7.50
CA THR A 71 10.23 -16.51 7.12
C THR A 71 9.19 -16.71 6.02
N LEU A 72 8.19 -15.85 5.94
CA LEU A 72 7.11 -15.93 4.95
C LEU A 72 7.65 -15.68 3.54
N LYS A 73 7.58 -16.71 2.69
CA LYS A 73 7.90 -16.60 1.26
C LYS A 73 6.75 -15.89 0.56
N ILE A 74 6.85 -14.57 0.40
CA ILE A 74 5.89 -13.78 -0.36
C ILE A 74 5.94 -14.25 -1.84
N PRO A 75 4.88 -14.90 -2.36
CA PRO A 75 4.88 -15.30 -3.76
C PRO A 75 4.78 -14.04 -4.60
N ARG A 76 5.91 -13.60 -5.17
CA ARG A 76 5.90 -12.54 -6.18
C ARG A 76 5.10 -13.05 -7.37
N LYS A 77 3.88 -12.55 -7.57
CA LYS A 77 3.13 -12.69 -8.83
C LYS A 77 3.93 -11.95 -9.91
N ARG A 78 4.95 -12.62 -10.45
CA ARG A 78 5.58 -12.16 -11.69
C ARG A 78 4.49 -12.28 -12.74
N HIS A 79 4.02 -11.15 -13.25
CA HIS A 79 3.18 -11.14 -14.43
C HIS A 79 4.03 -11.70 -15.57
N ARG A 80 3.94 -13.01 -15.78
CA ARG A 80 4.69 -13.67 -16.84
C ARG A 80 3.98 -13.33 -18.12
N THR A 81 4.49 -12.32 -18.83
CA THR A 81 4.05 -12.02 -20.20
C THR A 81 4.20 -13.29 -21.01
N THR A 82 3.07 -13.84 -21.43
CA THR A 82 3.05 -15.05 -22.22
C THR A 82 3.35 -14.70 -23.67
N THR A 83 3.80 -15.67 -24.47
CA THR A 83 3.95 -15.49 -25.92
C THR A 83 2.62 -15.12 -26.60
N LYS A 84 1.46 -15.39 -25.97
CA LYS A 84 0.16 -14.91 -26.47
C LYS A 84 0.03 -13.40 -26.24
N ASP A 85 0.40 -12.91 -25.06
CA ASP A 85 0.37 -11.47 -24.73
C ASP A 85 1.31 -10.67 -25.66
N ILE A 86 2.50 -11.20 -25.93
CA ILE A 86 3.45 -10.59 -26.89
C ILE A 86 2.81 -10.51 -28.29
N ARG A 87 2.12 -11.55 -28.74
CA ARG A 87 1.45 -11.56 -30.04
C ARG A 87 0.28 -10.58 -30.10
N VAL A 88 -0.47 -10.41 -29.01
CA VAL A 88 -1.56 -9.43 -28.93
C VAL A 88 -1.02 -8.02 -29.00
N LEU A 89 0.05 -7.71 -28.24
CA LEU A 89 0.73 -6.42 -28.30
C LEU A 89 1.25 -6.11 -29.71
N SER A 90 1.92 -7.09 -30.36
CA SER A 90 2.41 -6.93 -31.73
C SER A 90 1.28 -6.64 -32.74
N ARG A 91 0.13 -7.31 -32.64
CA ARG A 91 -1.04 -7.03 -33.50
C ARG A 91 -1.63 -5.65 -33.23
N LEU A 92 -1.63 -5.21 -31.97
CA LEU A 92 -2.11 -3.88 -31.62
C LEU A 92 -1.18 -2.79 -32.17
N GLU A 93 0.13 -2.96 -32.05
CA GLU A 93 1.14 -2.07 -32.63
C GLU A 93 1.00 -1.94 -34.15
N GLN A 94 0.75 -3.06 -34.85
CA GLN A 94 0.49 -3.04 -36.29
C GLN A 94 -0.77 -2.24 -36.65
N ARG A 95 -1.85 -2.36 -35.85
CA ARG A 95 -3.08 -1.61 -36.06
C ARG A 95 -2.89 -0.11 -35.84
N VAL A 96 -2.16 0.29 -34.80
CA VAL A 96 -1.86 1.71 -34.54
C VAL A 96 -1.09 2.31 -35.72
N ARG A 97 -0.04 1.63 -36.20
CA ARG A 97 0.72 2.07 -37.39
C ARG A 97 -0.15 2.20 -38.65
N ALA A 98 -1.13 1.31 -38.82
CA ALA A 98 -2.06 1.34 -39.96
C ALA A 98 -3.13 2.45 -39.86
N LEU A 99 -3.40 2.95 -38.66
CA LEU A 99 -4.27 4.11 -38.45
C LEU A 99 -3.49 5.41 -38.72
N ASP A 100 -2.24 5.50 -38.25
CA ASP A 100 -1.37 6.65 -38.51
C ASP A 100 -1.10 6.85 -40.01
N SER A 101 -0.96 5.77 -40.78
CA SER A 101 -0.80 5.84 -42.24
C SER A 101 -2.07 6.22 -43.01
N LYS A 102 -3.27 6.07 -42.41
CA LYS A 102 -4.55 6.49 -43.00
C LYS A 102 -4.90 7.96 -42.71
N SER A 103 -4.26 8.58 -41.73
CA SER A 103 -4.43 10.01 -41.42
C SER A 103 -3.75 10.95 -42.42
N THR A 104 -2.80 10.45 -43.23
CA THR A 104 -2.05 11.29 -44.19
C THR A 104 -2.75 11.52 -45.53
N ASP A 105 -3.94 10.94 -45.75
CA ASP A 105 -4.64 10.99 -47.05
C ASP A 105 -6.03 11.66 -46.98
N ARG A 106 -6.20 12.61 -46.06
CA ARG A 106 -7.32 13.57 -46.13
C ARG A 106 -6.78 14.99 -46.30
N ASN A 107 -6.58 15.39 -47.55
CA ASN A 107 -6.73 16.78 -47.96
C ASN A 107 -8.13 17.25 -47.51
N ILE A 108 -8.19 18.02 -46.44
CA ILE A 108 -9.40 18.71 -45.99
C ILE A 108 -9.45 20.03 -46.76
N PRO A 109 -10.45 20.29 -47.62
CA PRO A 109 -10.67 21.64 -48.13
C PRO A 109 -11.10 22.51 -46.96
N ILE A 110 -10.33 23.57 -46.69
CA ILE A 110 -10.66 24.59 -45.71
C ILE A 110 -11.94 25.30 -46.18
N ASN A 111 -13.09 25.00 -45.55
CA ASN A 111 -14.31 25.80 -45.70
C ASN A 111 -14.45 26.71 -44.47
N PRO A 112 -14.30 28.04 -44.61
CA PRO A 112 -14.43 28.96 -43.50
C PRO A 112 -15.89 29.38 -43.39
N LYS A 113 -16.69 28.70 -42.55
CA LYS A 113 -17.90 29.25 -41.91
C LYS A 113 -18.55 28.23 -40.96
N ASN A 114 -18.60 28.60 -39.68
CA ASN A 114 -19.61 28.31 -38.64
C ASN A 114 -19.05 27.77 -37.31
N HIS A 115 -18.61 28.73 -36.49
CA HIS A 115 -19.07 29.05 -35.14
C HIS A 115 -19.53 27.92 -34.16
N VAL A 116 -18.71 27.75 -33.11
CA VAL A 116 -18.98 27.47 -31.66
C VAL A 116 -19.74 26.20 -31.25
N LYS A 117 -19.09 25.34 -30.42
CA LYS A 117 -19.29 25.28 -28.94
C LYS A 117 -18.59 24.07 -28.31
N ASN A 118 -17.80 24.38 -27.27
CA ASN A 118 -17.57 23.60 -26.04
C ASN A 118 -16.74 22.31 -26.18
N ALA A 119 -15.90 21.88 -25.24
CA ALA A 119 -15.33 22.45 -24.02
C ALA A 119 -14.19 21.50 -23.60
N SER A 120 -13.10 22.06 -23.06
CA SER A 120 -12.22 21.49 -22.02
C SER A 120 -11.96 19.98 -21.99
N HIS A 121 -10.72 19.58 -22.33
CA HIS A 121 -9.91 18.92 -21.31
C HIS A 121 -8.42 19.18 -21.53
N ARG A 122 -7.80 19.72 -20.47
CA ARG A 122 -6.40 20.12 -20.36
C ARG A 122 -5.44 18.94 -20.55
N ASP A 123 -4.48 19.14 -21.45
CA ASP A 123 -3.12 18.64 -21.30
C ASP A 123 -2.43 19.37 -20.16
N SER A 124 -1.71 18.63 -19.32
CA SER A 124 -0.61 19.16 -18.52
C SER A 124 0.35 18.02 -18.20
N SER A 125 1.28 17.81 -19.13
CA SER A 125 2.59 17.26 -18.83
C SER A 125 3.30 18.17 -17.84
N VAL A 126 3.66 17.66 -16.66
CA VAL A 126 4.64 18.30 -15.78
C VAL A 126 5.83 17.35 -15.65
N ASN A 127 6.92 17.81 -16.25
CA ASN A 127 8.26 17.29 -16.20
C ASN A 127 8.96 17.89 -14.96
N ILE A 128 9.43 17.08 -14.00
CA ILE A 128 10.32 17.54 -12.92
C ILE A 128 11.40 16.48 -12.66
N ASN A 129 12.56 16.74 -13.26
CA ASN A 129 13.93 16.70 -12.74
C ASN A 129 14.33 15.70 -11.63
N LYS A 130 15.40 14.96 -11.95
CA LYS A 130 16.42 14.40 -11.04
C LYS A 130 17.11 15.50 -10.21
N SER A 131 17.39 15.27 -8.92
CA SER A 131 18.76 15.22 -8.34
C SER A 131 18.81 15.14 -6.79
N THR A 132 19.74 14.31 -6.28
CA THR A 132 20.53 14.42 -5.01
C THR A 132 19.77 14.36 -3.67
N LYS A 133 20.17 13.72 -2.55
CA LYS A 133 21.42 13.26 -1.88
C LYS A 133 20.94 12.29 -0.77
N GLN A 134 21.41 11.05 -0.58
CA GLN A 134 22.61 10.54 0.11
C GLN A 134 23.03 11.24 1.43
N GLU A 135 23.09 10.41 2.49
CA GLU A 135 23.92 10.42 3.72
C GLU A 135 23.47 11.12 5.04
N ASP A 136 23.10 10.26 6.01
CA ASP A 136 23.64 10.07 7.38
C ASP A 136 24.45 11.20 8.06
N LYS A 137 24.01 11.64 9.24
CA LYS A 137 24.61 11.26 10.55
C LYS A 137 24.02 12.03 11.73
N LEU A 138 23.75 11.26 12.78
CA LEU A 138 23.51 11.66 14.17
C LEU A 138 24.83 12.10 14.83
N THR A 139 24.87 13.19 15.59
CA THR A 139 25.69 13.33 16.84
C THR A 139 25.13 14.50 17.66
N ILE A 140 24.58 14.21 18.84
CA ILE A 140 24.68 15.06 20.04
C ILE A 140 25.33 14.18 21.10
#